data_AF-A0A5K1EEV9-F1
#
_entry.id   AF-A0A5K1EEV9-F1
#
_cell.length_a   1.000
_cell.length_b   1.000
_cell.length_c   1.000
_cell.angle_alpha   90.00
_cell.angle_beta   90.00
_cell.angle_gamma   90.00
#
_symmetry.space_group_name_H-M   'P 1'
#
loop_
_entity.id
_entity.type
_entity.pdbx_description
1 polymer ?
#
loop_
_entity_poly.entity_id
_entity_poly.type
_entity_poly.pdbx_seq_one_letter_code
_entity_poly.pdbx_strand_id
1 'polypeptide(L)' 'PFTVVKRIEKLAYKLDLPLDFKVHSVFHVCNLKPFYADAENLERSQSR' A
#
# COMPACT_ATOMS: atom_id res chain seq x y z
N PRO A 1 5.37 3.33 -2.53
CA PRO A 1 4.57 2.97 -1.33
C PRO A 1 3.11 3.39 -1.57
N PHE A 2 2.14 2.65 -1.05
CA PHE A 2 0.71 2.98 -1.23
C PHE A 2 0.13 3.56 0.05
N THR A 3 -0.68 4.60 -0.10
CA THR A 3 -1.35 5.26 1.03
C THR A 3 -2.64 4.53 1.36
N VAL A 4 -2.91 4.31 2.65
CA VAL A 4 -4.19 3.76 3.10
C VAL A 4 -5.23 4.87 3.08
N VAL A 5 -6.22 4.77 2.20
CA VAL A 5 -7.35 5.72 2.10
C VAL A 5 -8.38 5.45 3.20
N LYS A 6 -8.68 4.17 3.44
CA LYS A 6 -9.71 3.77 4.39
C LYS A 6 -9.42 2.41 4.97
N ARG A 7 -9.66 2.23 6.27
CA ARG A 7 -9.74 0.91 6.89
C ARG A 7 -11.13 0.31 6.67
N ILE A 8 -11.18 -0.82 5.99
CA ILE A 8 -12.41 -1.58 5.76
C ILE A 8 -12.40 -2.74 6.76
N GLU A 9 -13.20 -2.60 7.82
CA GLU A 9 -13.28 -3.57 8.91
C GLU A 9 -11.93 -3.81 9.63
N LYS A 10 -11.84 -4.93 10.37
CA LYS A 10 -10.63 -5.26 11.13
C LYS A 10 -9.50 -5.76 10.22
N LEU A 11 -9.85 -6.35 9.09
CA LEU A 11 -8.97 -7.19 8.28
C LEU A 11 -8.69 -6.66 6.87
N ALA A 12 -9.28 -5.56 6.43
CA ALA A 12 -9.01 -5.02 5.09
C ALA A 12 -8.71 -3.51 5.10
N TYR A 13 -7.97 -3.09 4.09
CA TYR A 13 -7.63 -1.69 3.85
C TYR A 13 -7.87 -1.35 2.39
N LYS A 14 -8.49 -0.21 2.16
CA LYS A 14 -8.53 0.45 0.87
C LYS A 14 -7.27 1.29 0.71
N LEU A 15 -6.48 0.98 -0.30
CA LEU A 15 -5.30 1.72 -0.72
C LEU A 15 -5.65 2.72 -1.82
N ASP A 16 -4.88 3.80 -1.87
CA ASP A 16 -4.86 4.72 -2.99
C ASP A 16 -4.01 4.09 -4.08
N LEU A 17 -4.67 3.54 -5.09
CA LEU A 17 -4.02 2.98 -6.26
C LEU A 17 -4.25 3.91 -7.46
N PRO A 18 -3.22 4.16 -8.30
CA PRO A 18 -3.41 4.81 -9.57
C PRO A 18 -4.43 4.05 -10.42
N LEU A 19 -5.23 4.77 -11.20
CA LEU A 19 -6.27 4.16 -12.06
C LEU A 19 -5.69 3.19 -13.10
N ASP A 20 -4.40 3.31 -13.40
CA ASP A 20 -3.64 2.43 -14.30
C ASP A 20 -3.51 0.99 -13.76
N PHE A 21 -3.58 0.83 -12.43
CA PHE A 21 -3.58 -0.48 -11.79
C PHE A 21 -4.95 -1.14 -11.96
N LYS A 22 -5.02 -2.15 -12.84
CA LYS A 22 -6.22 -2.97 -13.09
C LYS A 22 -6.57 -3.95 -11.96
N VAL A 23 -6.24 -3.61 -10.71
CA VAL A 23 -6.51 -4.44 -9.53
C VAL A 23 -7.41 -3.69 -8.56
N HIS A 24 -8.12 -4.43 -7.71
CA HIS A 24 -8.98 -3.82 -6.70
C HIS A 24 -8.17 -3.02 -5.69
N SER A 25 -8.65 -1.83 -5.33
CA SER A 25 -8.03 -0.96 -4.31
C SER A 25 -8.13 -1.53 -2.89
N VAL A 26 -8.87 -2.61 -2.66
CA VAL A 26 -9.11 -3.17 -1.32
C VAL A 26 -8.29 -4.45 -1.15
N PHE A 27 -7.46 -4.49 -0.11
CA PHE A 27 -6.58 -5.60 0.20
C PHE A 27 -6.78 -6.06 1.64
N HIS A 28 -6.67 -7.38 1.84
CA HIS A 28 -6.66 -7.96 3.16
C HIS A 28 -5.32 -7.66 3.87
N VAL A 29 -5.34 -7.50 5.19
CA VAL A 29 -4.17 -7.18 6.01
C VAL A 29 -3.04 -8.21 5.86
N CYS A 30 -3.39 -9.49 5.66
CA CYS A 30 -2.41 -10.55 5.39
C CYS A 30 -1.69 -10.41 4.04
N ASN A 31 -2.28 -9.70 3.09
CA ASN A 31 -1.68 -9.44 1.77
C ASN A 31 -0.84 -8.16 1.76
N LEU A 32 -0.83 -7.40 2.86
CA LEU A 32 -0.08 -6.16 2.99
C LEU A 32 1.14 -6.39 3.86
N LYS A 33 2.31 -6.00 3.34
CA LYS A 33 3.53 -5.90 4.14
C LYS A 33 3.67 -4.45 4.63
N PRO A 34 3.85 -4.19 5.94
CA PRO A 34 4.13 -2.85 6.42
C PRO A 34 5.37 -2.29 5.73
N PHE A 35 5.23 -1.07 5.21
CA PHE A 35 6.33 -0.36 4.60
C PHE A 35 7.16 0.30 5.70
N TYR A 36 8.32 -0.27 6.01
CA TYR A 36 9.32 0.39 6.84
C TYR A 36 10.22 1.20 5.91
N ALA A 37 10.11 2.52 5.99
CA ALA A 37 11.10 3.39 5.36
C ALA A 37 12.42 3.15 6.08
N ASP A 38 13.32 2.37 5.48
CA ASP A 38 14.71 2.29 5.92
C ASP A 38 15.26 3.71 5.93
N ALA A 39 15.65 4.21 7.11
CA ALA A 39 16.25 5.53 7.24
C ALA A 39 17.53 5.69 6.39
N GLU A 40 18.10 4.57 5.93
CA GLU A 40 19.32 4.51 5.13
C GLU A 40 19.06 4.40 3.61
N ASN A 41 17.82 4.14 3.15
CA ASN A 41 17.55 3.96 1.72
C ASN A 41 16.18 4.51 1.29
N LEU A 42 16.10 5.84 1.22
CA LEU A 42 14.92 6.57 0.72
C LEU A 42 14.62 6.25 -0.76
N GLU A 43 15.63 5.87 -1.55
CA GLU A 43 15.55 5.64 -3.00
C GLU A 43 14.82 4.36 -3.42
N ARG A 44 14.82 3.28 -2.63
CA ARG A 44 14.09 2.04 -2.98
C ARG A 44 12.56 2.19 -2.97
N SER A 45 12.08 3.28 -2.40
CA SER A 45 10.65 3.67 -2.33
C SER A 45 10.12 4.21 -3.65
N GLN A 46 11.02 4.62 -4.55
CA GLN A 46 10.71 5.12 -5.89
C GLN A 46 11.05 4.02 -6.89
N SER A 47 10.18 3.01 -7.00
CA SER A 47 10.16 2.20 -8.22
C SER A 47 9.77 3.13 -9.36
N ARG A 48 10.77 3.46 -10.18
CA ARG A 48 10.67 4.22 -11.43
C ARG A 48 9.71 3.56 -12.41
#